data_AF-A0A5Q0BG12-F1
#
_entry.id   AF-A0A5Q0BG12-F1
#
_cell.length_a   1.000
_cell.length_b   1.000
_cell.length_c   1.000
_cell.angle_alpha   90.00
_cell.angle_beta   90.00
_cell.angle_gamma   90.00
#
_symmetry.space_group_name_H-M   'P 1'
#
loop_
_entity.id
_entity.type
_entity.pdbx_description
1 polymer ?
#
loop_
_entity_poly.entity_id
_entity_poly.type
_entity_poly.pdbx_seq_one_letter_code
_entity_poly.pdbx_strand_id
1 'polypeptide(L)'
;MNVGVCYAEADRQLWMRLEVPNDSSVLDAVTRSGILQRFPEIDLNVNKTGVYGKIVALDSPLKEGDRVEIYRAITADPKTVRRRVMDDDDEDDD
;
A
#
# COMPACT_ATOMS: atom_id res chain seq x y z
N MET A 1 -9.66 14.93 -9.86
CA MET A 1 -8.23 14.95 -9.52
C MET A 1 -7.48 13.79 -10.16
N ASN A 2 -6.22 14.00 -10.57
CA ASN A 2 -5.35 12.95 -11.08
C ASN A 2 -4.59 12.27 -9.95
N VAL A 3 -4.67 10.96 -9.87
CA VAL A 3 -3.93 10.15 -8.90
C VAL A 3 -3.24 8.98 -9.60
N GLY A 4 -2.28 8.37 -8.93
CA GLY A 4 -1.63 7.13 -9.35
C GLY A 4 -2.01 5.97 -8.43
N VAL A 5 -2.13 4.76 -8.99
CA VAL A 5 -2.22 3.52 -8.22
C VAL A 5 -1.12 2.58 -8.70
N CYS A 6 -0.35 2.01 -7.79
CA CYS A 6 0.69 1.05 -8.11
C CYS A 6 0.68 -0.18 -7.22
N TYR A 7 1.08 -1.29 -7.82
CA TYR A 7 1.31 -2.58 -7.17
C TYR A 7 2.55 -3.23 -7.79
N ALA A 8 3.34 -3.89 -6.97
CA ALA A 8 4.57 -4.53 -7.39
C ALA A 8 4.76 -5.88 -6.70
N GLU A 9 4.92 -6.91 -7.52
CA GLU A 9 5.46 -8.22 -7.19
C GLU A 9 6.93 -8.33 -7.62
N ALA A 10 7.53 -9.49 -7.40
CA ALA A 10 8.93 -9.72 -7.75
C ALA A 10 9.18 -9.66 -9.28
N ASP A 11 8.21 -10.11 -10.07
CA ASP A 11 8.28 -10.29 -11.52
C ASP A 11 7.33 -9.36 -12.29
N ARG A 12 6.37 -8.72 -11.60
CA ARG A 12 5.33 -7.88 -12.22
C ARG A 12 5.18 -6.58 -11.46
N GLN A 13 5.18 -5.47 -12.19
CA GLN A 13 4.95 -4.15 -11.62
C GLN A 13 3.94 -3.41 -12.48
N LEU A 14 3.03 -2.69 -11.83
CA LEU A 14 2.07 -1.85 -12.52
C LEU A 14 1.97 -0.51 -11.82
N TRP A 15 1.98 0.55 -12.63
CA TRP A 15 1.65 1.91 -12.19
C TRP A 15 0.66 2.49 -13.20
N MET A 16 -0.53 2.84 -12.73
CA MET A 16 -1.58 3.46 -13.53
C MET A 16 -1.86 4.86 -13.01
N ARG A 17 -2.15 5.79 -13.93
CA ARG A 17 -2.70 7.10 -13.60
C ARG A 17 -4.17 7.10 -14.00
N LEU A 18 -5.00 7.69 -13.15
CA LEU A 18 -6.44 7.79 -13.38
C LEU A 18 -6.98 9.10 -12.82
N GLU A 19 -8.04 9.58 -13.44
CA GLU A 19 -8.84 10.69 -12.92
C GLU A 19 -9.94 10.13 -12.00
N VAL A 20 -10.05 10.71 -10.81
CA VAL A 20 -11.07 10.36 -9.81
C VAL A 20 -11.75 11.63 -9.28
N PRO A 21 -12.98 11.54 -8.76
CA PRO A 21 -13.63 12.65 -8.05
C PRO A 21 -12.75 13.21 -6.91
N ASN A 22 -12.89 14.51 -6.61
CA ASN A 22 -12.02 15.20 -5.63
C ASN A 22 -12.21 14.74 -4.18
N ASP A 23 -13.30 14.02 -3.89
CA ASP A 23 -13.66 13.43 -2.61
C ASP A 23 -13.31 11.93 -2.52
N SER A 24 -12.57 11.40 -3.51
CA SER A 24 -12.24 9.97 -3.56
C SER A 24 -11.29 9.55 -2.44
N SER A 25 -11.55 8.38 -1.89
CA SER A 25 -10.68 7.68 -0.96
C SER A 25 -9.64 6.80 -1.67
N VAL A 26 -8.71 6.24 -0.90
CA VAL A 26 -7.79 5.20 -1.35
C VAL A 26 -8.55 4.02 -1.98
N LEU A 27 -9.62 3.56 -1.35
CA LEU A 27 -10.44 2.45 -1.86
C LEU A 27 -11.07 2.79 -3.22
N ASP A 28 -11.56 4.01 -3.38
CA ASP A 28 -12.16 4.46 -4.64
C ASP A 28 -11.14 4.42 -5.77
N ALA A 29 -9.93 4.94 -5.53
CA ALA A 29 -8.87 4.91 -6.54
C ALA A 29 -8.45 3.48 -6.89
N VAL A 30 -8.27 2.61 -5.89
CA VAL A 30 -7.92 1.19 -6.11
C VAL A 30 -9.00 0.50 -6.95
N THR A 31 -10.27 0.66 -6.58
CA THR A 31 -11.41 0.03 -7.26
C THR A 31 -11.56 0.55 -8.69
N ARG A 32 -11.52 1.87 -8.88
CA ARG A 32 -11.66 2.52 -10.20
C ARG A 32 -10.49 2.23 -11.14
N SER A 33 -9.30 1.98 -10.60
CA SER A 33 -8.12 1.66 -11.41
C SER A 33 -8.20 0.30 -12.12
N GLY A 34 -9.10 -0.59 -11.66
CA GLY A 34 -9.19 -1.96 -12.16
C GLY A 34 -8.01 -2.84 -11.76
N ILE A 35 -7.14 -2.39 -10.85
CA ILE A 35 -5.94 -3.14 -10.44
C ILE A 35 -6.32 -4.48 -9.79
N LEU A 36 -7.43 -4.54 -9.06
CA LEU A 36 -7.96 -5.77 -8.45
C LEU A 36 -8.36 -6.83 -9.50
N GLN A 37 -8.72 -6.42 -10.72
CA GLN A 37 -9.02 -7.35 -11.81
C GLN A 37 -7.74 -7.86 -12.49
N ARG A 38 -6.65 -7.08 -12.44
CA ARG A 38 -5.36 -7.43 -13.04
C ARG A 38 -4.51 -8.29 -12.11
N PHE A 39 -4.67 -8.10 -10.81
CA PHE A 39 -3.99 -8.82 -9.73
C PHE A 39 -5.05 -9.38 -8.77
N PRO A 40 -5.71 -10.50 -9.14
CA PRO A 40 -6.75 -11.12 -8.31
C PRO A 40 -6.25 -11.65 -6.96
N GLU A 41 -4.93 -11.73 -6.76
CA GLU A 41 -4.26 -12.06 -5.50
C GLU A 41 -4.27 -10.93 -4.47
N ILE A 42 -4.62 -9.69 -4.86
CA ILE A 42 -4.75 -8.58 -3.92
C ILE A 42 -5.99 -8.81 -3.05
N ASP A 43 -5.78 -8.93 -1.75
CA ASP A 43 -6.81 -8.90 -0.72
C ASP A 43 -6.62 -7.65 0.15
N LEU A 44 -7.48 -6.65 -0.01
CA LEU A 44 -7.40 -5.38 0.72
C LEU A 44 -7.66 -5.52 2.23
N ASN A 45 -8.09 -6.69 2.72
CA ASN A 45 -8.16 -6.96 4.16
C ASN A 45 -6.79 -7.34 4.74
N VAL A 46 -5.86 -7.79 3.90
CA VAL A 46 -4.52 -8.26 4.29
C VAL A 46 -3.43 -7.33 3.80
N ASN A 47 -3.54 -6.86 2.56
CA ASN A 47 -2.63 -5.93 1.94
C ASN A 47 -2.77 -4.54 2.58
N LYS A 48 -1.65 -3.99 3.07
CA LYS A 48 -1.60 -2.61 3.51
C LYS A 48 -1.60 -1.67 2.31
N THR A 49 -2.27 -0.54 2.45
CA THR A 49 -2.21 0.56 1.46
C THR A 49 -1.36 1.70 1.99
N GLY A 50 -0.73 2.44 1.09
CA GLY A 50 0.03 3.63 1.42
C GLY A 50 -0.13 4.76 0.42
N VAL A 51 0.22 5.97 0.84
CA VAL A 51 0.37 7.14 -0.03
C VAL A 51 1.77 7.70 0.21
N TYR A 52 2.58 7.76 -0.85
CA TYR A 52 3.98 8.22 -0.78
C TYR A 52 4.80 7.56 0.36
N GLY A 53 4.76 6.24 0.46
CA GLY A 53 5.50 5.48 1.47
C GLY A 53 4.89 5.50 2.89
N LYS A 54 3.79 6.22 3.11
CA LYS A 54 3.10 6.25 4.40
C LYS A 54 1.89 5.32 4.36
N ILE A 55 1.82 4.37 5.30
CA ILE A 55 0.66 3.47 5.43
C ILE A 55 -0.57 4.31 5.79
N VAL A 56 -1.66 4.11 5.06
CA VAL A 56 -2.95 4.79 5.25
C VAL A 56 -4.09 3.79 5.15
N ALA A 57 -5.22 4.12 5.76
CA ALA A 57 -6.44 3.32 5.69
C ALA A 57 -7.13 3.46 4.33
N LEU A 58 -7.98 2.49 3.99
CA LEU A 58 -8.72 2.46 2.72
C LEU A 58 -9.70 3.63 2.56
N ASP A 59 -10.19 4.18 3.66
CA ASP A 59 -11.11 5.33 3.70
C ASP A 59 -10.39 6.69 3.70
N SER A 60 -9.05 6.69 3.71
CA SER A 60 -8.28 7.93 3.74
C SER A 60 -8.51 8.75 2.47
N PRO A 61 -8.81 10.07 2.58
CA PRO A 61 -9.07 10.92 1.42
C PRO A 61 -7.78 11.16 0.64
N LEU A 62 -7.90 11.18 -0.69
CA LEU A 62 -6.80 11.46 -1.60
C LEU A 62 -6.74 12.94 -1.99
N LYS A 63 -5.57 13.35 -2.46
CA LYS A 63 -5.31 14.68 -3.03
C LYS A 63 -4.78 14.57 -4.46
N GLU A 64 -4.86 15.67 -5.21
CA GLU A 64 -4.26 15.78 -6.54
C GLU A 64 -2.78 15.38 -6.49
N GLY A 65 -2.41 14.48 -7.39
CA GLY A 65 -1.05 13.96 -7.53
C GLY A 65 -0.69 12.83 -6.57
N ASP A 66 -1.58 12.39 -5.68
CA ASP A 66 -1.26 11.28 -4.77
C ASP A 66 -0.98 9.98 -5.53
N ARG A 67 0.00 9.21 -5.02
CA ARG A 67 0.29 7.85 -5.47
C ARG A 67 -0.11 6.86 -4.39
N VAL A 68 -1.16 6.11 -4.66
CA VAL A 68 -1.61 4.97 -3.86
C VAL A 68 -0.72 3.76 -4.17
N GLU A 69 -0.20 3.16 -3.11
CA GLU A 69 0.71 2.02 -3.12
C GLU A 69 -0.01 0.85 -2.44
N ILE A 70 -0.14 -0.30 -3.11
CA ILE A 70 -0.63 -1.53 -2.50
C ILE A 70 0.58 -2.37 -2.12
N TYR A 71 0.77 -2.64 -0.83
CA TYR A 71 1.91 -3.42 -0.35
C TYR A 71 1.58 -4.91 -0.29
N ARG A 72 2.56 -5.75 -0.57
CA ARG A 72 2.43 -7.21 -0.43
C ARG A 72 2.25 -7.58 1.04
N ALA A 73 1.39 -8.56 1.29
CA ALA A 73 1.31 -9.19 2.59
C ALA A 73 2.68 -9.83 2.92
N ILE A 74 3.17 -9.63 4.14
CA ILE A 74 4.33 -10.37 4.61
C ILE A 74 3.82 -11.74 5.03
N THR A 75 4.07 -12.76 4.20
CA THR A 75 3.83 -14.16 4.56
C THR A 75 4.90 -14.62 5.54
N ALA A 76 4.86 -14.07 6.76
CA ALA A 76 5.55 -14.68 7.88
C ALA A 76 4.67 -15.81 8.36
N ASP A 77 4.97 -17.05 7.95
CA ASP A 77 4.43 -18.22 8.62
C ASP A 77 4.73 -18.05 10.12
N PRO A 78 3.72 -17.94 11.01
CA PRO A 78 3.96 -17.67 12.43
C PRO A 78 4.86 -18.72 13.09
N LYS A 79 5.10 -19.86 12.43
CA LYS A 79 6.02 -20.92 12.87
C LYS A 79 7.49 -20.70 12.53
N THR A 80 7.86 -19.75 11.66
CA THR A 80 9.27 -19.57 11.23
C THR A 80 9.85 -18.18 11.51
N VAL A 81 9.15 -17.31 12.24
CA VAL A 81 9.71 -16.01 12.63
C VAL A 81 10.74 -16.21 13.74
N ARG A 82 12.02 -16.34 13.37
CA ARG A 82 13.09 -15.92 14.28
C ARG A 82 12.88 -14.44 14.52
N ARG A 83 12.42 -14.12 15.72
CA ARG A 83 12.39 -12.77 16.29
C ARG A 83 13.79 -12.19 16.12
N ARG A 84 13.98 -11.35 15.11
CA ARG A 84 15.11 -10.43 15.09
C ARG A 84 14.71 -9.36 16.10
N VAL A 85 15.23 -9.52 17.32
CA VAL A 85 15.20 -8.46 18.32
C VAL A 85 15.86 -7.28 17.62
N MET A 86 15.08 -6.23 17.37
CA MET A 86 15.65 -4.91 17.16
C MET A 86 16.16 -4.56 18.55
N ASP A 87 17.47 -4.66 18.76
CA ASP A 87 18.11 -3.98 19.88
C ASP A 87 17.88 -2.49 19.62
N ASP A 88 16.91 -1.92 20.34
CA ASP A 88 16.88 -0.51 20.65
C ASP A 88 18.07 -0.26 21.59
N ASP A 89 19.25 -0.03 21.02
CA ASP A 89 20.34 0.65 21.73
C ASP A 89 19.98 2.15 21.79
N ASP A 90 19.03 2.49 22.66
CA ASP A 90 19.00 3.79 23.32
C ASP A 90 20.21 3.84 24.26
N GLU A 91 21.38 4.17 23.74
CA GLU A 91 22.47 4.71 24.56
C GLU A 91 22.17 6.21 24.78
N ASP A 92 21.47 6.47 25.88
CA ASP A 92 21.63 7.70 26.65
C ASP A 92 23.12 7.88 27.00
N ASP A 93 23.77 8.94 26.53
CA ASP A 93 24.96 9.49 27.18
C ASP A 93 25.11 11.01 26.91
N ASP A 94 24.83 11.77 27.97
CA ASP A 94 25.14 13.18 28.36
C ASP A 94 25.22 14.32 27.31
#